data_AF-A0A2P8WJU3-F1
#
_entry.id   AF-A0A2P8WJU3-F1
#
_cell.length_a   1.000
_cell.length_b   1.000
_cell.length_c   1.000
_cell.angle_alpha   90.00
_cell.angle_beta   90.00
_cell.angle_gamma   90.00
#
_symmetry.space_group_name_H-M   'P 1'
#
loop_
_entity.id
_entity.type
_entity.pdbx_description
1 polymer ?
#
loop_
_entity_poly.entity_id
_entity_poly.type
_entity_poly.pdbx_seq_one_letter_code
_entity_poly.pdbx_strand_id
1 'polypeptide(L)'
;MASSHYLKHWLSFHRRLKSKADANAGLTLIECLVAIVVTGLVVGLISPAVVISVATRVNSQKTEQALKTAQSEIDRVRAIVERGSYQVSDLPPSVTFVAANSTTGTTAGGTDYITELPETIDGPTQNGLIGASATYASTGYTFSRAREVDVNGDGATDFAIQAFRSPGQLDADGLPVAFSMGVRVYDLDAFDPNSSANLAVEEATAGVIGTQGDRDALPLAVIYTTIAKSDLSGSLCDYVQYLGSTPSSNYECN
;
A
#
# COMPACT_ATOMS: atom_id res chain seq x y z
N MET A 1 -32.36 36.06 -67.45
CA MET A 1 -31.87 34.95 -68.29
C MET A 1 -30.58 34.27 -67.76
N ALA A 2 -30.16 34.45 -66.50
CA ALA A 2 -28.90 33.88 -65.98
C ALA A 2 -29.04 32.54 -65.20
N SER A 3 -30.26 32.11 -64.84
CA SER A 3 -30.48 30.94 -63.95
C SER A 3 -30.40 29.57 -64.68
N SER A 4 -30.58 29.55 -66.00
CA SER A 4 -30.56 28.31 -66.79
C SER A 4 -29.15 27.72 -66.96
N HIS A 5 -28.10 28.55 -66.88
CA HIS A 5 -26.73 28.13 -67.15
C HIS A 5 -26.09 27.39 -65.97
N TYR A 6 -26.43 27.78 -64.73
CA TYR A 6 -25.94 27.11 -63.52
C TYR A 6 -26.56 25.72 -63.33
N LEU A 7 -27.84 25.55 -63.68
CA LEU A 7 -28.55 24.28 -63.55
C LEU A 7 -27.97 23.20 -64.49
N LYS A 8 -27.61 23.58 -65.72
CA LYS A 8 -26.98 22.67 -66.69
C LYS A 8 -25.58 22.25 -66.25
N HIS A 9 -24.80 23.16 -65.64
CA HIS A 9 -23.47 22.83 -65.15
C HIS A 9 -23.54 21.87 -63.95
N TRP A 10 -24.48 22.10 -63.02
CA TRP A 10 -24.72 21.25 -61.85
C TRP A 10 -25.19 19.83 -62.21
N LEU A 11 -26.11 19.71 -63.19
CA LEU A 11 -26.58 18.41 -63.70
C LEU A 11 -25.48 17.63 -64.41
N SER A 12 -24.59 18.32 -65.14
CA SER A 12 -23.46 17.67 -65.81
C SER A 12 -22.40 17.16 -64.82
N PHE A 13 -22.23 17.84 -63.69
CA PHE A 13 -21.35 17.40 -62.60
C PHE A 13 -21.87 16.13 -61.91
N HIS A 14 -23.17 16.08 -61.60
CA HIS A 14 -23.79 14.89 -60.99
C HIS A 14 -23.77 13.66 -61.93
N ARG A 15 -23.94 13.88 -63.25
CA ARG A 15 -23.85 12.80 -64.24
C ARG A 15 -22.42 12.22 -64.36
N ARG A 16 -21.38 13.03 -64.14
CA ARG A 16 -19.98 12.57 -64.11
C ARG A 16 -19.62 11.79 -62.83
N LEU A 17 -20.25 12.10 -61.69
CA LEU A 17 -20.08 11.34 -60.45
C LEU A 17 -20.72 9.93 -60.55
N LYS A 18 -21.88 9.83 -61.19
CA LYS A 18 -22.60 8.54 -61.35
C LYS A 18 -21.88 7.56 -62.29
N SER A 19 -21.25 8.07 -63.36
CA SER A 19 -20.52 7.23 -64.32
C SER A 19 -19.21 6.61 -63.79
N LYS A 20 -18.64 7.14 -62.70
CA LYS A 20 -17.45 6.55 -62.04
C LYS A 20 -17.82 5.52 -60.97
N ALA A 21 -19.07 5.49 -60.51
CA ALA A 21 -19.53 4.58 -59.48
C ALA A 21 -19.65 3.12 -60.00
N ASP A 22 -20.03 2.93 -61.27
CA ASP A 22 -20.49 1.61 -61.73
C ASP A 22 -19.37 0.63 -62.16
N ALA A 23 -18.10 1.06 -62.28
CA ALA A 23 -16.98 0.17 -62.64
C ALA A 23 -16.04 -0.18 -61.46
N ASN A 24 -16.04 0.61 -60.37
CA ASN A 24 -15.16 0.44 -59.20
C ASN A 24 -15.91 0.20 -57.87
N ALA A 25 -17.24 0.15 -57.88
CA ALA A 25 -18.05 -0.09 -56.67
C ALA A 25 -17.77 -1.45 -56.01
N GLY A 26 -17.40 -2.48 -56.78
CA GLY A 26 -17.08 -3.81 -56.26
C GLY A 26 -15.69 -3.89 -55.59
N LEU A 27 -14.71 -3.15 -56.10
CA LEU A 27 -13.34 -3.11 -55.56
C LEU A 27 -13.26 -2.32 -54.24
N THR A 28 -14.06 -1.25 -54.09
CA THR A 28 -14.04 -0.39 -52.90
C THR A 28 -14.80 -0.96 -51.70
N LEU A 29 -15.86 -1.74 -51.91
CA LEU A 29 -16.62 -2.36 -50.81
C LEU A 29 -15.83 -3.54 -50.21
N ILE A 30 -15.23 -4.40 -51.04
CA ILE A 30 -14.42 -5.52 -50.55
C ILE A 30 -13.11 -5.03 -49.91
N GLU A 31 -12.47 -3.99 -50.46
CA GLU A 31 -11.29 -3.36 -49.86
C GLU A 31 -11.61 -2.73 -48.51
N CYS A 32 -12.75 -2.04 -48.38
CA CYS A 32 -13.21 -1.50 -47.10
C CYS A 32 -13.54 -2.60 -46.09
N LEU A 33 -14.16 -3.70 -46.52
CA LEU A 33 -14.45 -4.86 -45.65
C LEU A 33 -13.16 -5.52 -45.16
N VAL A 34 -12.20 -5.75 -46.05
CA VAL A 34 -10.88 -6.29 -45.68
C VAL A 34 -10.14 -5.32 -44.79
N ALA A 35 -10.19 -4.01 -45.04
CA ALA A 35 -9.55 -3.00 -44.20
C ALA A 35 -10.12 -2.99 -42.77
N ILE A 36 -11.44 -3.12 -42.60
CA ILE A 36 -12.07 -3.21 -41.27
C ILE A 36 -11.65 -4.52 -40.57
N VAL A 37 -11.63 -5.65 -41.28
CA VAL A 37 -11.19 -6.95 -40.71
C VAL A 37 -9.72 -6.91 -40.31
N VAL A 38 -8.84 -6.40 -41.15
CA VAL A 38 -7.40 -6.28 -40.87
C VAL A 38 -7.16 -5.30 -39.73
N THR A 39 -7.82 -4.14 -39.72
CA THR A 39 -7.71 -3.17 -38.63
C THR A 39 -8.22 -3.75 -37.31
N GLY A 40 -9.33 -4.46 -37.34
CA GLY A 40 -9.88 -5.15 -36.16
C GLY A 40 -8.92 -6.21 -35.60
N LEU A 41 -8.26 -6.98 -36.48
CA LEU A 41 -7.27 -7.97 -36.08
C LEU A 41 -6.02 -7.29 -35.47
N VAL A 42 -5.52 -6.24 -36.10
CA VAL A 42 -4.36 -5.48 -35.60
C VAL A 42 -4.66 -4.82 -34.25
N VAL A 43 -5.81 -4.14 -34.11
CA VAL A 43 -6.22 -3.54 -32.83
C VAL A 43 -6.46 -4.61 -31.77
N GLY A 44 -7.07 -5.74 -32.15
CA GLY A 44 -7.27 -6.88 -31.26
C GLY A 44 -5.96 -7.47 -30.73
N LEU A 45 -4.89 -7.48 -31.52
CA LEU A 45 -3.57 -7.95 -31.09
C LEU A 45 -2.81 -6.95 -30.20
N ILE A 46 -3.00 -5.64 -30.38
CA ILE A 46 -2.30 -4.61 -29.60
C ILE A 46 -3.01 -4.35 -28.25
N SER A 47 -4.33 -4.52 -28.19
CA SER A 47 -5.16 -4.19 -27.01
C SER A 47 -4.67 -4.82 -25.69
N PRO A 48 -4.30 -6.13 -25.62
CA PRO A 48 -3.87 -6.75 -24.37
C PRO A 48 -2.63 -6.08 -23.76
N ALA A 49 -1.66 -5.65 -24.58
CA ALA A 49 -0.44 -5.01 -24.09
C ALA A 49 -0.70 -3.64 -23.46
N VAL A 50 -1.63 -2.87 -24.03
CA VAL A 50 -2.00 -1.54 -23.51
C VAL A 50 -2.69 -1.67 -22.15
N VAL A 51 -3.62 -2.62 -22.00
CA VAL A 51 -4.33 -2.85 -20.74
C VAL A 51 -3.35 -3.26 -19.63
N ILE A 52 -2.43 -4.18 -19.92
CA ILE A 52 -1.41 -4.61 -18.95
C ILE A 52 -0.53 -3.42 -18.54
N SER A 53 -0.13 -2.56 -19.48
CA SER A 53 0.69 -1.38 -19.17
C SER A 53 0.00 -0.34 -18.30
N VAL A 54 -1.33 -0.18 -18.43
CA VAL A 54 -2.09 0.75 -17.58
C VAL A 54 -2.27 0.15 -16.18
N ALA A 55 -2.59 -1.15 -16.10
CA ALA A 55 -2.75 -1.84 -14.83
C ALA A 55 -1.47 -1.80 -13.98
N THR A 56 -0.31 -2.04 -14.58
CA THR A 56 0.97 -1.97 -13.85
C THR A 56 1.25 -0.56 -13.33
N ARG A 57 0.96 0.48 -14.13
CA ARG A 57 1.15 1.87 -13.70
C ARG A 57 0.26 2.24 -12.52
N VAL A 58 -1.02 1.88 -12.57
CA VAL A 58 -1.96 2.15 -11.46
C VAL A 58 -1.52 1.41 -10.20
N ASN A 59 -1.10 0.15 -10.34
CA ASN A 59 -0.58 -0.60 -9.21
C ASN A 59 0.69 0.05 -8.62
N SER A 60 1.64 0.47 -9.46
CA SER A 60 2.84 1.18 -9.00
C SER A 60 2.51 2.48 -8.27
N GLN A 61 1.51 3.23 -8.74
CA GLN A 61 1.05 4.45 -8.05
C GLN A 61 0.42 4.14 -6.70
N LYS A 62 -0.43 3.11 -6.61
CA LYS A 62 -1.03 2.66 -5.35
C LYS A 62 0.05 2.24 -4.35
N THR A 63 1.03 1.44 -4.76
CA THR A 63 2.16 1.03 -3.90
C THR A 63 2.98 2.22 -3.43
N GLU A 64 3.25 3.20 -4.30
CA GLU A 64 3.99 4.41 -3.92
C GLU A 64 3.22 5.24 -2.87
N GLN A 65 1.90 5.38 -3.03
CA GLN A 65 1.06 6.05 -2.05
C GLN A 65 1.03 5.29 -0.71
N ALA A 66 0.85 3.96 -0.75
CA ALA A 66 0.88 3.12 0.44
C ALA A 66 2.22 3.25 1.21
N LEU A 67 3.35 3.30 0.49
CA LEU A 67 4.66 3.50 1.09
C LEU A 67 4.80 4.87 1.77
N LYS A 68 4.33 5.95 1.11
CA LYS A 68 4.34 7.30 1.70
C LYS A 68 3.47 7.37 2.95
N THR A 69 2.31 6.71 2.93
CA THR A 69 1.40 6.61 4.07
C THR A 69 2.04 5.85 5.23
N ALA A 70 2.73 4.73 4.96
CA ALA A 70 3.46 3.99 5.98
C ALA A 70 4.58 4.83 6.62
N GLN A 71 5.35 5.55 5.81
CA GLN A 71 6.41 6.45 6.27
C GLN A 71 5.85 7.58 7.13
N SER A 72 4.74 8.20 6.70
CA SER A 72 4.08 9.25 7.47
C SER A 72 3.63 8.76 8.86
N GLU A 73 3.21 7.51 9.00
CA GLU A 73 2.82 6.96 10.30
C GLU A 73 4.04 6.74 11.22
N ILE A 74 5.16 6.27 10.66
CA ILE A 74 6.44 6.17 11.37
C ILE A 74 6.90 7.55 11.83
N ASP A 75 6.89 8.55 10.94
CA ASP A 75 7.31 9.92 11.24
C ASP A 75 6.43 10.55 12.31
N ARG A 76 5.12 10.27 12.28
CA ARG A 76 4.18 10.69 13.31
C ARG A 76 4.56 10.11 14.68
N VAL A 77 4.82 8.80 14.78
CA VAL A 77 5.20 8.16 16.04
C VAL A 77 6.57 8.65 16.50
N ARG A 78 7.53 8.79 15.60
CA ARG A 78 8.86 9.36 15.90
C ARG A 78 8.73 10.77 16.48
N ALA A 79 7.92 11.63 15.86
CA ALA A 79 7.70 12.99 16.36
C ALA A 79 7.02 13.04 17.75
N ILE A 80 6.16 12.06 18.06
CA ILE A 80 5.56 11.93 19.40
C ILE A 80 6.63 11.54 20.42
N VAL A 81 7.49 10.57 20.08
CA VAL A 81 8.57 10.09 20.96
C VAL A 81 9.63 11.17 21.19
N GLU A 82 10.05 11.87 20.14
CA GLU A 82 11.05 12.95 20.20
C GLU A 82 10.58 14.16 20.99
N ARG A 83 9.26 14.41 21.06
CA ARG A 83 8.72 15.49 21.91
C ARG A 83 8.82 15.15 23.40
N GLY A 84 9.00 13.90 23.76
CA GLY A 84 9.19 13.43 25.14
C GLY A 84 7.98 13.56 26.07
N SER A 85 6.86 14.15 25.61
CA SER A 85 5.60 14.30 26.37
C SER A 85 4.52 13.39 25.77
N TYR A 86 4.65 12.09 25.97
CA TYR A 86 3.71 11.08 25.49
C TYR A 86 3.38 10.07 26.58
N GLN A 87 2.23 9.42 26.44
CA GLN A 87 1.83 8.28 27.26
C GLN A 87 1.94 6.99 26.45
N VAL A 88 1.96 5.84 27.13
CA VAL A 88 1.97 4.52 26.46
C VAL A 88 0.78 4.35 25.51
N SER A 89 -0.36 4.99 25.79
CA SER A 89 -1.55 5.02 24.94
C SER A 89 -1.41 5.82 23.65
N ASP A 90 -0.41 6.71 23.57
CA ASP A 90 -0.16 7.52 22.38
C ASP A 90 0.74 6.79 21.37
N LEU A 91 1.28 5.64 21.76
CA LEU A 91 2.13 4.78 20.94
C LEU A 91 1.31 3.62 20.35
N PRO A 92 1.79 3.03 19.24
CA PRO A 92 1.20 1.80 18.72
C PRO A 92 1.06 0.71 19.79
N PRO A 93 0.08 -0.19 19.66
CA PRO A 93 -0.08 -1.30 20.58
C PRO A 93 1.20 -2.15 20.61
N SER A 94 1.66 -2.47 21.82
CA SER A 94 2.81 -3.36 22.01
C SER A 94 2.38 -4.81 21.85
N VAL A 95 3.17 -5.58 21.13
CA VAL A 95 3.05 -7.03 21.02
C VAL A 95 4.23 -7.69 21.71
N THR A 96 3.97 -8.69 22.56
CA THR A 96 5.06 -9.51 23.11
C THR A 96 5.46 -10.53 22.06
N PHE A 97 6.70 -10.46 21.59
CA PHE A 97 7.19 -11.41 20.60
C PHE A 97 7.80 -12.61 21.31
N VAL A 98 7.53 -13.78 20.76
CA VAL A 98 8.29 -14.98 21.08
C VAL A 98 9.31 -15.11 19.95
N ALA A 99 10.60 -14.95 20.25
CA ALA A 99 11.63 -15.17 19.25
C ALA A 99 11.47 -16.58 18.68
N ALA A 100 11.39 -16.69 17.34
CA ALA A 100 11.08 -17.94 16.63
C ALA A 100 12.11 -19.08 16.85
N ASN A 101 13.15 -18.85 17.65
CA ASN A 101 14.17 -19.83 17.97
C ASN A 101 14.61 -19.85 19.45
N SER A 102 13.77 -19.35 20.37
CA SER A 102 14.08 -19.44 21.81
C SER A 102 13.67 -20.81 22.39
N THR A 103 14.30 -21.88 21.89
CA THR A 103 14.34 -23.18 22.59
C THR A 103 15.43 -23.14 23.66
N THR A 104 15.29 -22.30 24.68
CA THR A 104 15.95 -22.55 25.98
C THR A 104 15.13 -21.88 27.08
N GLY A 105 14.85 -22.63 28.13
CA GLY A 105 13.86 -22.29 29.14
C GLY A 105 14.25 -21.14 30.07
N THR A 106 13.20 -20.59 30.68
CA THR A 106 13.15 -20.15 32.08
C THR A 106 14.42 -19.53 32.66
N THR A 107 14.53 -18.21 32.62
CA THR A 107 14.93 -17.45 33.81
C THR A 107 14.28 -16.07 33.76
N ALA A 108 13.53 -15.73 34.81
CA ALA A 108 13.08 -14.36 35.04
C ALA A 108 14.31 -13.44 35.09
N GLY A 109 14.44 -12.53 34.12
CA GLY A 109 15.52 -11.54 34.07
C GLY A 109 16.36 -11.50 32.79
N GLY A 110 16.10 -12.33 31.77
CA GLY A 110 16.75 -12.21 30.46
C GLY A 110 16.01 -11.26 29.53
N THR A 111 16.59 -10.10 29.20
CA THR A 111 16.13 -9.24 28.10
C THR A 111 16.43 -9.94 26.78
N ASP A 112 15.43 -10.60 26.20
CA ASP A 112 15.50 -11.16 24.85
C ASP A 112 15.48 -9.97 23.87
N TYR A 113 16.66 -9.62 23.32
CA TYR A 113 16.82 -8.50 22.41
C TYR A 113 16.34 -8.91 21.02
N ILE A 114 15.35 -8.19 20.52
CA ILE A 114 14.61 -8.55 19.30
C ILE A 114 15.31 -7.88 18.12
N THR A 115 16.15 -8.64 17.42
CA THR A 115 16.92 -8.14 16.28
C THR A 115 16.06 -7.94 15.03
N GLU A 116 14.91 -8.63 14.93
CA GLU A 116 13.94 -8.49 13.84
C GLU A 116 12.51 -8.66 14.41
N LEU A 117 11.57 -7.84 13.93
CA LEU A 117 10.15 -8.04 14.22
C LEU A 117 9.71 -9.33 13.52
N PRO A 118 9.12 -10.31 14.21
CA PRO A 118 8.71 -11.55 13.57
C PRO A 118 7.62 -11.28 12.53
N GLU A 119 7.79 -11.88 11.36
CA GLU A 119 6.79 -11.89 10.28
C GLU A 119 5.47 -12.53 10.73
N THR A 120 5.45 -13.27 11.85
CA THR A 120 4.33 -14.07 12.37
C THR A 120 3.30 -13.31 13.21
N ILE A 121 3.35 -11.98 13.28
CA ILE A 121 2.28 -11.22 13.94
C ILE A 121 1.03 -11.29 13.08
N ASP A 122 -0.05 -11.84 13.65
CA ASP A 122 -1.34 -11.96 13.00
C ASP A 122 -1.73 -10.66 12.27
N GLY A 123 -2.08 -10.80 11.00
CA GLY A 123 -2.63 -9.71 10.20
C GLY A 123 -3.96 -9.23 10.79
N PRO A 124 -4.45 -8.06 10.36
CA PRO A 124 -5.77 -7.63 10.79
C PRO A 124 -6.82 -8.60 10.26
N THR A 125 -7.92 -8.75 10.98
CA THR A 125 -9.08 -9.47 10.43
C THR A 125 -9.81 -8.55 9.45
N GLN A 126 -10.55 -9.10 8.48
CA GLN A 126 -11.32 -8.26 7.54
C GLN A 126 -12.42 -7.41 8.21
N ASN A 127 -12.90 -7.83 9.39
CA ASN A 127 -13.79 -7.02 10.25
C ASN A 127 -13.02 -6.17 11.28
N GLY A 128 -11.69 -6.15 11.16
CA GLY A 128 -10.75 -5.48 12.05
C GLY A 128 -10.60 -3.98 11.82
N LEU A 129 -11.46 -3.34 11.02
CA LEU A 129 -11.35 -1.92 10.74
C LEU A 129 -11.76 -1.05 11.94
N ILE A 130 -11.02 0.04 12.11
CA ILE A 130 -11.35 1.16 12.99
C ILE A 130 -11.36 2.45 12.19
N GLY A 131 -12.29 3.35 12.51
CA GLY A 131 -12.52 4.56 11.72
C GLY A 131 -11.31 5.47 11.65
N ALA A 132 -11.25 6.29 10.60
CA ALA A 132 -10.08 7.12 10.29
C ALA A 132 -9.67 8.12 11.39
N SER A 133 -10.59 8.53 12.25
CA SER A 133 -10.33 9.40 13.40
C SER A 133 -9.78 8.66 14.63
N ALA A 134 -9.66 7.33 14.58
CA ALA A 134 -9.17 6.54 15.70
C ALA A 134 -7.70 6.85 16.00
N THR A 135 -7.41 7.15 17.25
CA THR A 135 -6.04 7.27 17.79
C THR A 135 -5.62 5.94 18.42
N TYR A 136 -4.32 5.77 18.69
CA TYR A 136 -3.83 4.60 19.44
C TYR A 136 -4.51 4.42 20.81
N ALA A 137 -4.91 5.52 21.44
CA ALA A 137 -5.67 5.51 22.69
C ALA A 137 -7.15 5.11 22.54
N SER A 138 -7.66 4.95 21.31
CA SER A 138 -9.07 4.63 21.10
C SER A 138 -9.41 3.21 21.55
N THR A 139 -10.60 3.05 22.13
CA THR A 139 -11.09 1.75 22.58
C THR A 139 -11.20 0.79 21.39
N GLY A 140 -10.45 -0.30 21.43
CA GLY A 140 -10.42 -1.31 20.36
C GLY A 140 -9.32 -1.13 19.33
N TYR A 141 -8.39 -0.17 19.50
CA TYR A 141 -7.15 -0.13 18.73
C TYR A 141 -6.21 -1.24 19.25
N THR A 142 -6.22 -2.39 18.58
CA THR A 142 -5.36 -3.54 18.89
C THR A 142 -4.38 -3.80 17.75
N PHE A 143 -3.34 -4.59 18.00
CA PHE A 143 -2.40 -4.97 16.95
C PHE A 143 -3.08 -5.77 15.83
N SER A 144 -4.21 -6.44 16.10
CA SER A 144 -5.01 -7.22 15.13
C SER A 144 -6.06 -6.40 14.36
N ARG A 145 -6.00 -5.07 14.43
CA ARG A 145 -6.95 -4.16 13.79
C ARG A 145 -6.23 -3.10 12.98
N ALA A 146 -6.87 -2.64 11.91
CA ALA A 146 -6.31 -1.67 10.98
C ALA A 146 -7.15 -0.38 10.97
N ARG A 147 -6.48 0.76 10.96
CA ARG A 147 -7.10 2.09 10.92
C ARG A 147 -7.28 2.55 9.48
N GLU A 148 -8.49 2.96 9.15
CA GLU A 148 -8.82 3.58 7.87
C GLU A 148 -8.04 4.88 7.66
N VAL A 149 -7.56 5.14 6.45
CA VAL A 149 -6.92 6.39 6.06
C VAL A 149 -7.38 6.81 4.66
N ASP A 150 -7.86 8.04 4.59
CA ASP A 150 -8.09 8.80 3.35
C ASP A 150 -6.82 9.61 3.06
N VAL A 151 -6.16 9.31 1.93
CA VAL A 151 -4.89 9.94 1.54
C VAL A 151 -5.12 11.12 0.60
N ASN A 152 -6.22 11.10 -0.15
CA ASN A 152 -6.50 12.06 -1.21
C ASN A 152 -7.45 13.20 -0.75
N GLY A 153 -8.09 13.05 0.41
CA GLY A 153 -9.00 14.01 1.03
C GLY A 153 -10.37 14.10 0.38
N ASP A 154 -10.79 13.08 -0.37
CA ASP A 154 -12.09 13.04 -1.06
C ASP A 154 -13.24 12.57 -0.16
N GLY A 155 -12.94 12.19 1.09
CA GLY A 155 -13.91 11.71 2.06
C GLY A 155 -14.23 10.22 1.95
N ALA A 156 -13.58 9.50 1.04
CA ALA A 156 -13.55 8.06 0.99
C ALA A 156 -12.19 7.54 1.52
N THR A 157 -12.23 6.46 2.27
CA THR A 157 -11.01 5.80 2.74
C THR A 157 -10.32 5.09 1.56
N ASP A 158 -9.02 5.30 1.40
CA ASP A 158 -8.23 4.63 0.34
C ASP A 158 -7.52 3.38 0.88
N PHE A 159 -7.00 3.45 2.11
CA PHE A 159 -6.13 2.43 2.69
C PHE A 159 -6.51 2.10 4.13
N ALA A 160 -6.03 0.96 4.61
CA ALA A 160 -6.05 0.62 6.03
C ALA A 160 -4.64 0.37 6.56
N ILE A 161 -4.30 0.95 7.72
CA ILE A 161 -2.98 0.88 8.34
C ILE A 161 -3.04 0.04 9.60
N GLN A 162 -2.22 -1.01 9.66
CA GLN A 162 -1.92 -1.75 10.88
C GLN A 162 -0.56 -1.30 11.40
N ALA A 163 -0.51 -0.79 12.62
CA ALA A 163 0.73 -0.38 13.28
C ALA A 163 0.87 -1.10 14.62
N PHE A 164 2.07 -1.59 14.90
CA PHE A 164 2.40 -2.31 16.12
C PHE A 164 3.86 -2.06 16.50
N ARG A 165 4.21 -2.32 17.76
CA ARG A 165 5.57 -2.11 18.26
C ARG A 165 6.03 -3.20 19.21
N SER A 166 7.33 -3.21 19.46
CA SER A 166 7.91 -3.95 20.56
C SER A 166 7.66 -3.31 21.93
N PRO A 167 7.68 -4.09 23.03
CA PRO A 167 7.63 -3.52 24.37
C PRO A 167 8.73 -2.47 24.57
N GLY A 168 9.92 -2.73 24.00
CA GLY A 168 11.04 -1.80 23.98
C GLY A 168 11.83 -1.76 25.28
N GLN A 169 12.85 -0.90 25.30
CA GLN A 169 13.51 -0.44 26.51
C GLN A 169 12.66 0.65 27.15
N LEU A 170 12.41 0.53 28.46
CA LEU A 170 11.64 1.48 29.24
C LEU A 170 12.58 2.42 30.01
N ASP A 171 12.17 3.68 30.17
CA ASP A 171 12.83 4.61 31.10
C ASP A 171 12.38 4.39 32.56
N ALA A 172 12.90 5.23 33.45
CA ALA A 172 12.57 5.22 34.88
C ALA A 172 11.08 5.49 35.17
N ASP A 173 10.37 6.17 34.25
CA ASP A 173 8.95 6.47 34.35
C ASP A 173 8.08 5.36 33.71
N GLY A 174 8.70 4.31 33.17
CA GLY A 174 8.04 3.18 32.52
C GLY A 174 7.60 3.47 31.08
N LEU A 175 8.08 4.55 30.46
CA LEU A 175 7.79 4.90 29.08
C LEU A 175 8.80 4.24 28.13
N PRO A 176 8.35 3.68 26.99
CA PRO A 176 9.25 3.11 26.00
C PRO A 176 10.11 4.20 25.35
N VAL A 177 11.43 4.14 25.55
CA VAL A 177 12.41 5.08 24.97
C VAL A 177 13.15 4.53 23.76
N ALA A 178 13.19 3.21 23.58
CA ALA A 178 13.69 2.58 22.37
C ALA A 178 12.86 1.33 22.04
N PHE A 179 12.32 1.23 20.82
CA PHE A 179 11.52 0.10 20.39
C PHE A 179 11.54 -0.05 18.86
N SER A 180 11.27 -1.26 18.38
CA SER A 180 11.04 -1.54 16.96
C SER A 180 9.55 -1.41 16.67
N MET A 181 9.22 -0.78 15.56
CA MET A 181 7.87 -0.56 15.07
C MET A 181 7.70 -1.19 13.69
N GLY A 182 6.55 -1.80 13.48
CA GLY A 182 6.10 -2.28 12.18
C GLY A 182 4.85 -1.54 11.74
N VAL A 183 4.81 -1.18 10.45
CA VAL A 183 3.64 -0.61 9.79
C VAL A 183 3.34 -1.42 8.55
N ARG A 184 2.11 -1.88 8.43
CA ARG A 184 1.58 -2.58 7.25
C ARG A 184 0.43 -1.76 6.69
N VAL A 185 0.42 -1.56 5.38
CA VAL A 185 -0.64 -0.83 4.68
C VAL A 185 -1.34 -1.77 3.72
N TYR A 186 -2.65 -1.86 3.85
CA TYR A 186 -3.53 -2.70 3.06
C TYR A 186 -4.39 -1.82 2.15
N ASP A 187 -4.77 -2.34 0.98
CA ASP A 187 -5.85 -1.76 0.20
C ASP A 187 -7.17 -1.87 1.00
N LEU A 188 -8.07 -0.89 0.91
CA LEU A 188 -9.35 -0.99 1.60
C LEU A 188 -10.20 -2.15 1.05
N ASP A 189 -10.07 -2.45 -0.24
CA ASP A 189 -10.79 -3.54 -0.89
C ASP A 189 -10.45 -4.93 -0.29
N ALA A 190 -9.35 -5.03 0.48
CA ALA A 190 -8.97 -6.20 1.26
C ALA A 190 -9.98 -6.58 2.35
N PHE A 191 -10.77 -5.62 2.82
CA PHE A 191 -11.65 -5.76 3.97
C PHE A 191 -13.10 -5.94 3.50
N ASP A 192 -13.47 -7.16 3.09
CA ASP A 192 -14.86 -7.49 2.80
C ASP A 192 -15.61 -7.82 4.11
N PRO A 193 -16.63 -7.05 4.50
CA PRO A 193 -17.38 -7.28 5.74
C PRO A 193 -18.13 -8.62 5.77
N ASN A 194 -18.30 -9.29 4.63
CA ASN A 194 -18.98 -10.58 4.51
C ASN A 194 -18.03 -11.77 4.54
N SER A 195 -16.73 -11.52 4.65
CA SER A 195 -15.69 -12.53 4.66
C SER A 195 -15.07 -12.69 6.05
N SER A 196 -14.79 -13.94 6.41
CA SER A 196 -14.17 -14.32 7.68
C SER A 196 -12.68 -14.67 7.53
N ALA A 197 -12.09 -14.43 6.36
CA ALA A 197 -10.69 -14.75 6.10
C ALA A 197 -9.76 -13.78 6.85
N ASN A 198 -8.62 -14.28 7.32
CA ASN A 198 -7.58 -13.44 7.92
C ASN A 198 -6.75 -12.79 6.82
N LEU A 199 -6.35 -11.53 7.03
CA LEU A 199 -5.42 -10.88 6.12
C LEU A 199 -4.02 -11.41 6.32
N ALA A 200 -3.27 -11.46 5.22
CA ALA A 200 -1.91 -11.93 5.21
C ALA A 200 -0.95 -10.88 5.80
N VAL A 201 0.25 -11.34 6.12
CA VAL A 201 1.27 -10.60 6.86
C VAL A 201 2.51 -10.29 6.01
N GLU A 202 2.64 -10.99 4.89
CA GLU A 202 3.74 -10.90 3.93
C GLU A 202 3.40 -9.93 2.79
N GLU A 203 4.36 -9.15 2.32
CA GLU A 203 4.15 -8.15 1.27
C GLU A 203 3.69 -8.79 -0.05
N ALA A 204 2.77 -8.11 -0.75
CA ALA A 204 2.30 -8.56 -2.04
C ALA A 204 3.45 -8.61 -3.08
N THR A 205 3.80 -9.79 -3.57
CA THR A 205 4.74 -9.90 -4.70
C THR A 205 4.05 -9.45 -5.99
N ALA A 206 4.57 -8.39 -6.60
CA ALA A 206 4.01 -7.77 -7.82
C ALA A 206 3.97 -8.68 -9.08
N GLY A 207 4.40 -9.94 -8.98
CA GLY A 207 4.70 -10.81 -10.12
C GLY A 207 3.77 -12.01 -10.36
N VAL A 208 2.98 -12.49 -9.39
CA VAL A 208 2.33 -13.81 -9.55
C VAL A 208 0.81 -13.71 -9.65
N ILE A 209 0.33 -13.90 -10.89
CA ILE A 209 -0.94 -14.43 -11.43
C ILE A 209 -1.88 -15.30 -10.55
N GLY A 210 -1.90 -15.16 -9.23
CA GLY A 210 -2.68 -16.01 -8.32
C GLY A 210 -4.16 -15.63 -8.29
N THR A 211 -5.01 -16.62 -8.03
CA THR A 211 -6.48 -16.54 -7.94
C THR A 211 -6.96 -15.33 -7.13
N GLN A 212 -7.99 -14.65 -7.65
CA GLN A 212 -8.58 -13.37 -7.22
C GLN A 212 -8.81 -13.19 -5.70
N GLY A 213 -8.89 -14.24 -4.89
CA GLY A 213 -9.16 -14.16 -3.45
C GLY A 213 -7.95 -13.90 -2.54
N ASP A 214 -6.73 -14.24 -2.97
CA ASP A 214 -5.54 -14.15 -2.08
C ASP A 214 -4.74 -12.86 -2.26
N ARG A 215 -5.00 -12.12 -3.34
CA ARG A 215 -4.25 -10.89 -3.69
C ARG A 215 -4.72 -9.67 -2.93
N ASP A 216 -6.01 -9.63 -2.60
CA ASP A 216 -6.59 -8.51 -1.87
C ASP A 216 -6.21 -8.58 -0.39
N ALA A 217 -5.82 -9.75 0.13
CA ALA A 217 -5.49 -9.93 1.54
C ALA A 217 -4.06 -9.52 1.95
N LEU A 218 -3.20 -9.18 1.00
CA LEU A 218 -1.77 -8.90 1.23
C LEU A 218 -1.54 -7.40 1.44
N PRO A 219 -0.64 -6.99 2.36
CA PRO A 219 -0.23 -5.60 2.48
C PRO A 219 0.50 -5.13 1.21
N LEU A 220 0.16 -3.92 0.76
CA LEU A 220 0.79 -3.21 -0.35
C LEU A 220 2.16 -2.63 0.01
N ALA A 221 2.39 -2.36 1.30
CA ALA A 221 3.66 -1.89 1.82
C ALA A 221 3.84 -2.35 3.27
N VAL A 222 5.06 -2.80 3.59
CA VAL A 222 5.47 -3.18 4.94
C VAL A 222 6.77 -2.46 5.27
N ILE A 223 6.79 -1.70 6.37
CA ILE A 223 7.99 -1.03 6.87
C ILE A 223 8.24 -1.43 8.31
N TYR A 224 9.48 -1.85 8.57
CA TYR A 224 9.99 -2.07 9.91
C TYR A 224 11.09 -1.04 10.20
N THR A 225 11.04 -0.44 11.38
CA THR A 225 12.03 0.56 11.80
C THR A 225 12.23 0.53 13.30
N THR A 226 13.36 1.06 13.77
CA THR A 226 13.59 1.30 15.19
C THR A 226 13.41 2.77 15.50
N ILE A 227 12.66 3.05 16.56
CA ILE A 227 12.41 4.39 17.09
C ILE A 227 13.13 4.46 18.44
N ALA A 228 13.94 5.49 18.62
CA ALA A 228 14.62 5.78 19.88
C ALA A 228 14.54 7.27 20.20
N LYS A 229 14.30 7.58 21.47
CA LYS A 229 14.31 8.94 22.01
C LYS A 229 15.75 9.43 22.09
N SER A 230 16.06 10.60 21.54
CA SER A 230 17.45 11.09 21.37
C SER A 230 17.86 12.21 22.32
N ASP A 231 16.92 12.79 23.07
CA ASP A 231 17.10 14.02 23.84
C ASP A 231 17.41 13.80 25.33
N LEU A 232 17.34 12.56 25.83
CA LEU A 232 17.71 12.24 27.21
C LEU A 232 19.22 11.97 27.37
N SER A 233 19.80 12.46 28.46
CA SER A 233 21.09 12.00 28.98
C SER A 233 20.95 10.53 29.40
N GLY A 234 21.37 9.61 28.53
CA GLY A 234 21.12 8.16 28.68
C GLY A 234 20.56 7.50 27.41
N SER A 235 20.01 8.28 26.48
CA SER A 235 19.40 7.78 25.22
C SER A 235 20.29 6.82 24.42
N LEU A 236 21.57 7.15 24.29
CA LEU A 236 22.54 6.28 23.61
C LEU A 236 22.73 4.96 24.36
N CYS A 237 22.77 5.00 25.69
CA CYS A 237 22.88 3.81 26.52
C CYS A 237 21.62 2.95 26.41
N ASP A 238 20.44 3.56 26.47
CA ASP A 238 19.16 2.86 26.30
C ASP A 238 19.06 2.21 24.92
N TYR A 239 19.52 2.91 23.87
CA TYR A 239 19.56 2.37 22.51
C TYR A 239 20.58 1.22 22.35
N VAL A 240 21.80 1.38 22.87
CA VAL A 240 22.83 0.34 22.84
C VAL A 240 22.41 -0.89 23.64
N GLN A 241 21.78 -0.66 24.80
CA GLN A 241 21.16 -1.72 25.59
C GLN A 241 20.03 -2.39 24.81
N TYR A 242 19.15 -1.64 24.16
CA TYR A 242 18.08 -2.18 23.32
C TYR A 242 18.62 -3.08 22.17
N LEU A 243 19.76 -2.72 21.58
CA LEU A 243 20.43 -3.53 20.56
C LEU A 243 21.18 -4.76 21.13
N GLY A 244 21.11 -5.01 22.44
CA GLY A 244 21.77 -6.14 23.09
C GLY A 244 23.29 -6.04 23.19
N SER A 245 23.85 -4.86 22.93
CA SER A 245 25.28 -4.60 23.08
C SER A 245 25.53 -4.05 24.48
N THR A 246 26.50 -4.60 25.22
CA THR A 246 26.96 -3.93 26.44
C THR A 246 27.74 -2.67 26.04
N PRO A 247 27.37 -1.48 26.54
CA PRO A 247 28.17 -0.28 26.29
C PRO A 247 29.59 -0.53 26.81
N SER A 248 30.59 -0.22 25.97
CA SER A 248 31.99 -0.36 26.40
C SER A 248 32.24 0.50 27.63
N SER A 249 33.13 0.06 28.52
CA SER A 249 33.42 0.66 29.84
C SER A 249 33.82 2.15 29.85
N ASN A 250 33.88 2.79 28.67
CA ASN A 250 34.14 4.21 28.50
C ASN A 250 32.86 5.06 28.41
N TYR A 251 31.68 4.43 28.32
CA TYR A 251 30.39 5.09 28.42
C TYR A 251 29.80 4.75 29.79
N GLU A 252 30.05 5.61 30.79
CA GLU A 252 29.36 5.52 32.07
C GLU A 252 27.89 5.90 31.84
N CYS A 253 27.06 4.90 31.59
CA CYS A 253 25.62 4.98 31.69
C CYS A 253 25.29 5.12 33.18
N ASN A 254 25.17 6.36 33.64
CA ASN A 254 24.99 6.73 35.05
C ASN A 254 23.54 7.12 35.31
#